data_AF-A0A838PFY9-F1
#
_entry.id   AF-A0A838PFY9-F1
#
_cell.length_a   1.000
_cell.length_b   1.000
_cell.length_c   1.000
_cell.angle_alpha   90.00
_cell.angle_beta   90.00
_cell.angle_gamma   90.00
#
_symmetry.space_group_name_H-M   'P 1'
#
loop_
_entity.id
_entity.type
_entity.pdbx_description
1 polymer ?
#
loop_
_entity_poly.entity_id
_entity_poly.type
_entity_poly.pdbx_seq_one_letter_code
_entity_poly.pdbx_strand_id
1 'polypeptide(L)' 'MQPGGDERVTRRLLVLVNPAAGGGRGVRRLPEVTAELERLEVEHRVVHTRDIAHAGDEAAGAAQAGETVVAVGGDG' A
#
# COMPACT_ATOMS: atom_id res chain seq x y z
N MET A 1 9.09 -32.41 -8.18
CA MET A 1 8.72 -32.25 -6.76
C MET A 1 9.32 -30.92 -6.32
N GLN A 2 8.50 -29.86 -6.28
CA GLN A 2 8.90 -28.54 -5.76
C GLN A 2 8.54 -28.55 -4.27
N PRO A 3 9.52 -28.54 -3.33
CA PRO A 3 9.23 -28.27 -1.93
C PRO A 3 9.37 -26.77 -1.66
N GLY A 4 8.44 -26.22 -0.89
CA GLY A 4 8.39 -24.81 -0.50
C GLY A 4 6.93 -24.40 -0.46
N GLY A 5 6.14 -24.86 0.52
CA GLY A 5 6.32 -24.44 1.91
C GLY A 5 5.64 -23.09 2.04
N ASP A 6 4.53 -23.04 2.77
CA ASP A 6 3.85 -21.82 3.22
C ASP A 6 4.82 -20.94 4.03
N GLU A 7 5.78 -20.29 3.37
CA GLU A 7 6.43 -19.13 3.94
C GLU A 7 5.43 -18.00 3.74
N ARG A 8 4.56 -17.78 4.74
CA ARG A 8 3.86 -16.50 4.84
C ARG A 8 4.94 -15.44 5.03
N VAL A 9 5.53 -14.99 3.93
CA VAL A 9 6.35 -13.78 3.94
C VAL A 9 5.37 -12.68 4.31
N THR A 10 5.44 -12.22 5.57
CA THR A 10 4.72 -11.04 6.05
C THR A 10 5.35 -9.83 5.36
N ARG A 11 5.17 -9.71 4.05
CA ARG A 11 5.69 -8.57 3.29
C ARG A 11 4.99 -7.33 3.82
N ARG A 12 5.80 -6.40 4.33
CA ARG A 12 5.34 -5.09 4.75
C ARG A 12 4.58 -4.41 3.62
N LEU A 13 3.48 -3.74 3.93
CA LEU A 13 2.67 -3.04 2.93
C LEU A 13 3.09 -1.58 2.78
N LEU A 14 3.16 -1.11 1.53
CA LEU A 14 3.14 0.31 1.21
C LEU A 14 1.74 0.69 0.75
N VAL A 15 1.05 1.51 1.55
CA VAL A 15 -0.28 2.01 1.21
C VAL A 15 -0.13 3.38 0.53
N LEU A 16 -0.37 3.44 -0.77
CA LEU A 16 -0.34 4.66 -1.57
C LEU A 16 -1.72 5.30 -1.64
N VAL A 17 -1.80 6.58 -1.32
CA VAL A 17 -3.07 7.33 -1.34
C VAL A 17 -2.87 8.62 -2.12
N ASN A 18 -3.60 8.82 -3.21
CA ASN A 18 -3.65 10.11 -3.90
C ASN A 18 -4.84 10.93 -3.37
N PRO A 19 -4.62 12.07 -2.67
CA PRO A 19 -5.71 12.90 -2.14
C PRO A 19 -6.66 13.45 -3.19
N ALA A 20 -6.18 13.67 -4.42
CA ALA A 20 -6.97 14.19 -5.52
C ALA A 20 -7.78 13.10 -6.24
N ALA A 21 -7.42 11.81 -6.08
CA ALA A 21 -8.07 10.73 -6.80
C ALA A 21 -9.51 10.46 -6.30
N GLY A 22 -10.42 10.16 -7.23
CA GLY A 22 -11.78 9.72 -6.93
C GLY A 22 -12.65 10.72 -6.15
N GLY A 23 -12.30 12.02 -6.16
CA GLY A 23 -12.99 13.06 -5.39
C GLY A 23 -12.68 13.02 -3.88
N GLY A 24 -11.50 12.53 -3.49
CA GLY A 24 -11.07 12.43 -2.10
C GLY A 24 -11.65 11.24 -1.34
N ARG A 25 -12.38 10.35 -2.02
CA ARG A 25 -12.97 9.14 -1.39
C ARG A 25 -11.93 8.18 -0.85
N GLY A 26 -10.76 8.06 -1.50
CA GLY A 26 -9.66 7.22 -1.04
C GLY A 26 -9.12 7.68 0.32
N VAL A 27 -8.85 8.98 0.48
CA VAL A 27 -8.42 9.58 1.75
C VAL A 27 -9.44 9.40 2.86
N ARG A 28 -10.75 9.54 2.55
CA ARG A 28 -11.80 9.36 3.56
C ARG A 28 -11.84 7.96 4.17
N ARG A 29 -11.45 6.93 3.40
CA ARG A 29 -11.39 5.54 3.86
C ARG A 29 -10.05 5.14 4.46
N LEU A 30 -9.03 5.98 4.32
CA LEU A 30 -7.69 5.69 4.84
C LEU A 30 -7.68 5.36 6.34
N PRO A 31 -8.41 6.09 7.22
CA PRO A 31 -8.45 5.73 8.64
C PRO A 31 -9.02 4.34 8.89
N GLU A 32 -10.07 3.94 8.17
CA GLU A 32 -10.68 2.61 8.28
C GLU A 32 -9.72 1.51 7.79
N VAL A 33 -9.02 1.77 6.68
CA VAL A 33 -8.03 0.83 6.12
C VAL A 33 -6.86 0.66 7.09
N THR A 34 -6.29 1.76 7.59
CA THR A 34 -5.16 1.71 8.54
C THR A 34 -5.56 1.00 9.84
N ALA A 35 -6.73 1.31 10.40
CA ALA A 35 -7.21 0.64 11.62
C ALA A 35 -7.36 -0.88 11.43
N GLU A 36 -7.83 -1.33 10.26
CA GLU A 36 -7.95 -2.75 9.97
C GLU A 36 -6.57 -3.42 9.77
N LEU A 37 -5.62 -2.74 9.13
CA LEU A 37 -4.24 -3.23 9.02
C LEU A 37 -3.56 -3.35 10.38
N GLU A 38 -3.76 -2.36 11.27
CA GLU A 38 -3.28 -2.39 12.65
C GLU A 38 -3.92 -3.55 13.43
N ARG A 39 -5.24 -3.75 13.30
CA ARG A 39 -5.96 -4.86 13.94
C ARG A 39 -5.47 -6.23 13.49
N LEU A 40 -5.02 -6.34 12.25
CA LEU A 40 -4.46 -7.56 11.66
C LEU A 40 -2.96 -7.72 11.94
N GLU A 41 -2.35 -6.81 12.70
CA GLU A 41 -0.91 -6.77 13.00
C GLU A 41 -0.05 -6.77 11.72
N VAL A 42 -0.56 -6.13 10.66
CA VAL A 42 0.14 -6.01 9.38
C VAL A 42 1.08 -4.82 9.43
N GLU A 43 2.38 -5.09 9.33
CA GLU A 43 3.37 -4.05 9.13
C GLU A 43 3.07 -3.27 7.86
N HIS A 44 2.92 -1.96 7.97
CA HIS A 44 2.67 -1.10 6.84
C HIS A 44 3.29 0.29 7.00
N ARG A 45 3.36 1.04 5.90
CA ARG A 45 3.61 2.48 5.90
C ARG A 45 2.65 3.13 4.91
N VAL A 46 2.16 4.32 5.23
CA VAL A 46 1.23 5.06 4.39
C VAL A 46 1.96 6.24 3.74
N VAL A 47 1.81 6.40 2.42
CA VAL A 47 2.35 7.53 1.68
C VAL A 47 1.23 8.24 0.92
N HIS A 48 1.12 9.54 1.17
CA HIS A 48 0.26 10.42 0.39
C HIS A 48 1.01 10.84 -0.87
N THR A 49 0.52 10.42 -2.04
CA THR A 49 1.13 10.75 -3.31
C THR A 49 0.64 12.11 -3.82
N ARG A 50 1.52 12.82 -4.53
CA ARG A 50 1.23 14.16 -5.07
C ARG A 50 0.81 14.09 -6.53
N ASP A 51 1.34 13.10 -7.26
CA ASP A 51 1.09 12.83 -8.67
C ASP A 51 1.49 11.37 -8.99
N ILE A 52 1.28 10.95 -10.25
CA ILE A 52 1.57 9.59 -10.73
C ILE A 52 3.07 9.26 -10.74
N ALA A 53 3.93 10.26 -10.96
CA ALA A 53 5.39 10.06 -10.97
C ALA A 53 5.88 9.72 -9.55
N HIS A 54 5.43 10.49 -8.56
CA HIS A 54 5.72 10.22 -7.16
C HIS A 54 5.17 8.87 -6.69
N ALA A 55 3.99 8.46 -7.18
CA ALA A 55 3.47 7.13 -6.89
C ALA A 55 4.36 6.02 -7.47
N GLY A 56 4.89 6.22 -8.68
CA GLY A 56 5.84 5.32 -9.32
C GLY A 56 7.17 5.22 -8.57
N ASP A 57 7.74 6.34 -8.15
CA ASP A 57 9.00 6.38 -7.39
C ASP A 57 8.87 5.62 -6.06
N GLU A 58 7.77 5.83 -5.33
CA GLU A 58 7.48 5.14 -4.08
C GLU A 58 7.25 3.65 -4.29
N ALA A 59 6.51 3.26 -5.34
CA ALA A 59 6.30 1.86 -5.68
C ALA A 59 7.60 1.15 -6.06
N ALA A 60 8.50 1.81 -6.80
CA ALA A 60 9.80 1.28 -7.14
C ALA A 60 10.70 1.12 -5.91
N GLY A 61 10.64 2.06 -4.96
CA GLY A 61 11.31 1.95 -3.66
C GLY A 61 10.78 0.78 -2.84
N ALA A 62 9.46 0.61 -2.79
CA ALA A 62 8.80 -0.50 -2.10
C ALA A 62 9.24 -1.86 -2.65
N ALA A 63 9.25 -2.00 -3.97
CA ALA A 63 9.66 -3.23 -4.64
C ALA A 63 11.11 -3.61 -4.29
N GLN A 64 12.02 -2.63 -4.23
CA GLN A 64 13.40 -2.84 -3.80
C GLN A 64 13.52 -3.24 -2.32
N ALA A 65 12.61 -2.74 -1.48
CA ALA A 65 12.54 -3.07 -0.05
C ALA A 65 11.81 -4.40 0.24
N GLY A 66 11.27 -5.08 -0.79
CA GLY A 66 10.48 -6.30 -0.61
C GLY A 66 9.06 -6.04 -0.06
N GLU A 67 8.59 -4.81 -0.13
CA GLU A 67 7.24 -4.39 0.28
C GLU A 67 6.21 -4.71 -0.82
N THR A 68 4.96 -4.94 -0.40
CA THR A 68 3.82 -5.07 -1.32
C THR A 68 3.08 -3.73 -1.42
N VAL A 69 2.91 -3.22 -2.64
CA VAL A 69 2.23 -1.94 -2.88
C VAL A 69 0.72 -2.14 -2.94
N VAL A 70 -0.02 -1.31 -2.20
CA VAL A 70 -1.49 -1.25 -2.19
C VAL A 70 -1.90 0.18 -2.52
N ALA A 71 -2.64 0.38 -3.61
CA ALA A 71 -3.21 1.68 -3.97
C ALA A 71 -4.61 1.83 -3.35
N VAL A 72 -4.84 2.93 -2.63
CA VAL A 72 -6.13 3.31 -2.05
C VAL A 72 -6.62 4.58 -2.74
N GLY A 73 -7.45 4.41 -3.76
CA GLY A 73 -7.89 5.48 -4.65
C GLY A 73 -8.76 4.97 -5.80
N GLY A 74 -9.07 5.85 -6.76
CA GLY A 74 -9.68 5.46 -8.04
C GLY A 74 -8.62 4.98 -9.05
N ASP A 75 -9.04 4.62 -10.25
CA ASP A 75 -8.22 3.98 -11.31
C ASP A 75 -7.17 4.88 -12.00
N GLY A 76 -6.81 6.00 -11.38
CA GLY A 76 -5.95 7.04 -11.97
C GLY A 76 -4.47 6.70 -12.02
#